data_AF-A0A7X7GJ96-F1
#
_entry.id   AF-A0A7X7GJ96-F1
#
_cell.length_a   1.000
_cell.length_b   1.000
_cell.length_c   1.000
_cell.angle_alpha   90.00
_cell.angle_beta   90.00
_cell.angle_gamma   90.00
#
_symmetry.space_group_name_H-M   'P 1'
#
loop_
_entity.id
_entity.type
_entity.pdbx_description
1 polymer ?
#
loop_
_entity_poly.entity_id
_entity_poly.type
_entity_poly.pdbx_seq_one_letter_code
_entity_poly.pdbx_strand_id
1 'polypeptide(L)'
;MADPTDPLELLRRLRPPRDPRPLERGDEPAMDAVLDGVLQRLETGARPRDHRARGRRRGRLLAAFLAVGVAGGASAAAAIWHETTRPDHRLVVSCWSDLQPSAFWEARIEPNDSPIDACGEPWTNGYFDTSGPPPLAACVTDSGIIAVVPGDQSTCATSGLTVLQPGFEPDGTIPDDERLHQLLAIPLLETCADEHDTVSLIDTVFNDQGLTDWTVDYIAQFDELRVCGQVSIDASSRTVWITPIPGPPQS
;
A
#
# COMPACT_ATOMS: atom_id res chain seq x y z
N MET A 1 13.71 -21.53 -32.66
CA MET A 1 14.63 -20.43 -33.03
C MET A 1 14.03 -19.19 -32.39
N ALA A 2 14.59 -18.72 -31.27
CA ALA A 2 13.94 -17.72 -30.43
C ALA A 2 14.07 -16.31 -31.03
N ASP A 3 13.01 -15.52 -30.88
CA ASP A 3 12.89 -14.15 -31.38
C ASP A 3 13.85 -13.21 -30.61
N PRO A 4 14.79 -12.52 -31.28
CA PRO A 4 15.76 -11.63 -30.64
C PRO A 4 15.14 -10.35 -30.04
N THR A 5 13.82 -10.16 -30.16
CA THR A 5 13.09 -8.99 -29.65
C THR A 5 12.23 -9.30 -28.42
N ASP A 6 12.30 -10.51 -27.86
CA ASP A 6 11.56 -10.87 -26.65
C ASP A 6 12.05 -10.05 -25.41
N PRO A 7 11.20 -9.20 -24.81
CA PRO A 7 11.56 -8.41 -23.63
C PRO A 7 11.94 -9.26 -22.42
N LEU A 8 11.40 -10.48 -22.30
CA LEU A 8 11.75 -11.39 -21.21
C LEU A 8 13.18 -11.92 -21.33
N GLU A 9 13.70 -12.04 -22.55
CA GLU A 9 15.11 -12.43 -22.77
C GLU A 9 16.09 -11.29 -22.52
N LEU A 10 15.67 -10.04 -22.73
CA LEU A 10 16.47 -8.87 -22.32
C LEU A 10 16.61 -8.80 -20.80
N LEU A 11 15.53 -9.09 -20.06
CA LEU A 11 15.57 -9.12 -18.59
C LEU A 11 16.39 -10.29 -18.04
N ARG A 12 16.33 -11.47 -18.68
CA ARG A 12 17.18 -12.62 -18.29
C ARG A 12 18.67 -12.34 -18.46
N ARG A 13 19.06 -11.51 -19.44
CA ARG A 13 20.46 -11.11 -19.65
C ARG A 13 20.98 -10.08 -18.65
N LEU A 14 20.10 -9.30 -18.03
CA LEU A 14 20.46 -8.27 -17.05
C LEU A 14 20.54 -8.79 -15.62
N ARG A 15 20.04 -10.01 -15.35
CA ARG A 15 20.18 -10.64 -14.04
C ARG A 15 21.65 -11.05 -13.82
N PRO A 16 22.37 -10.46 -12.83
CA PRO A 16 23.70 -10.92 -12.50
C PRO A 16 23.64 -12.40 -12.07
N PRO A 17 24.66 -13.22 -12.36
CA PRO A 17 24.71 -14.58 -11.86
C PRO A 17 24.59 -14.56 -10.33
N ARG A 18 23.58 -15.22 -9.77
CA ARG A 18 23.49 -15.42 -8.33
C ARG A 18 24.64 -16.35 -7.93
N ASP A 19 25.65 -15.81 -7.27
CA ASP A 19 26.65 -16.63 -6.57
C ASP A 19 25.91 -17.34 -5.42
N PRO A 20 25.84 -18.68 -5.40
CA PRO A 20 25.09 -19.44 -4.39
C PRO A 20 25.78 -19.43 -3.01
N ARG A 21 26.91 -18.73 -2.85
CA ARG A 21 27.60 -18.64 -1.58
C ARG A 21 26.88 -17.67 -0.63
N PRO A 22 26.66 -18.05 0.64
CA PRO A 22 26.23 -17.10 1.67
C PRO A 22 27.23 -15.94 1.73
N LEU A 23 26.74 -14.70 1.75
CA LEU A 23 27.57 -13.50 1.89
C LEU A 23 28.26 -13.53 3.26
N GLU A 24 29.58 -13.46 3.26
CA GLU A 24 30.38 -13.35 4.46
C GLU A 24 30.71 -11.87 4.75
N ARG A 25 30.99 -11.55 6.02
CA ARG A 25 31.42 -10.20 6.42
C ARG A 25 32.71 -9.83 5.68
N GLY A 26 32.68 -8.75 4.91
CA GLY A 26 33.76 -8.28 4.06
C GLY A 26 33.50 -8.42 2.55
N ASP A 27 32.49 -9.18 2.14
CA ASP A 27 32.11 -9.31 0.71
C ASP A 27 31.50 -8.01 0.18
N GLU A 28 30.73 -7.32 1.03
CA GLU A 28 30.07 -6.04 0.69
C GLU A 28 30.25 -5.02 1.83
N PRO A 29 31.30 -4.18 1.79
CA PRO A 29 31.62 -3.25 2.87
C PRO A 29 30.52 -2.20 3.12
N ALA A 30 29.67 -1.94 2.12
CA ALA A 30 28.52 -1.07 2.28
C ALA A 30 27.41 -1.72 3.13
N MET A 31 27.19 -3.02 3.00
CA MET A 31 26.21 -3.76 3.79
C MET A 31 26.70 -4.02 5.21
N ASP A 32 27.99 -4.28 5.38
CA ASP A 32 28.60 -4.41 6.71
C ASP A 32 28.47 -3.12 7.53
N ALA A 33 28.67 -1.95 6.90
CA ALA A 33 28.51 -0.66 7.56
C ALA A 33 27.07 -0.39 8.02
N VAL A 34 26.07 -0.85 7.25
CA VAL A 34 24.66 -0.75 7.63
C VAL A 34 24.35 -1.68 8.80
N LEU A 35 24.82 -2.93 8.74
CA LEU A 35 24.61 -3.90 9.81
C LEU A 35 25.25 -3.45 11.13
N ASP A 36 26.50 -2.99 11.10
CA ASP A 36 27.18 -2.48 12.30
C ASP A 36 26.46 -1.23 12.87
N GLY A 37 25.90 -0.38 12.00
CA GLY A 37 25.11 0.78 12.40
C GLY A 37 23.78 0.45 13.06
N VAL A 38 23.16 -0.69 12.71
CA VAL A 38 21.94 -1.20 13.36
C VAL A 38 22.28 -1.80 14.72
N LEU A 39 23.31 -2.65 14.78
CA LEU A 39 23.75 -3.30 16.02
C LEU A 39 24.16 -2.26 17.07
N GLN A 40 24.90 -1.23 16.68
CA GLN A 40 25.33 -0.17 17.60
C GLN A 40 24.15 0.63 18.17
N ARG A 41 23.05 0.77 17.42
CA ARG A 41 21.82 1.45 17.87
C ARG A 41 21.04 0.62 18.87
N LEU A 42 21.04 -0.71 18.70
CA LEU A 42 20.43 -1.65 19.63
C LEU A 42 21.22 -1.71 20.96
N GLU A 43 22.55 -1.66 20.89
CA GLU A 43 23.41 -1.66 22.07
C GLU A 43 23.32 -0.36 22.89
N THR A 44 23.10 0.78 22.25
CA THR A 44 23.13 2.09 22.92
C THR A 44 21.79 2.52 23.52
N GLY A 45 20.69 1.82 23.26
CA GLY A 45 19.41 1.97 23.98
C GLY A 45 18.91 3.42 24.13
N ALA A 46 19.15 4.28 23.14
CA ALA A 46 18.98 5.72 23.29
C ALA A 46 17.49 6.15 23.19
N ARG A 47 16.83 6.30 24.35
CA ARG A 47 15.59 7.09 24.47
C ARG A 47 15.90 8.59 24.30
N PRO A 48 15.03 9.40 23.65
CA PRO A 48 15.20 10.85 23.61
C PRO A 48 15.08 11.41 25.03
N ARG A 49 16.11 12.12 25.51
CA ARG A 49 16.07 12.82 26.80
C ARG A 49 15.49 14.21 26.61
N ASP A 50 14.40 14.49 27.32
CA ASP A 50 13.86 15.84 27.51
C ASP A 50 14.92 16.78 28.11
N HIS A 51 15.32 17.80 27.34
CA HIS A 51 16.17 18.86 27.82
C HIS A 51 15.35 19.91 28.59
N ARG A 52 15.10 19.65 29.88
CA ARG A 52 14.71 20.71 30.82
C ARG A 52 15.90 21.63 31.09
N ALA A 53 15.72 22.90 30.73
CA ALA A 53 16.63 24.00 30.96
C ALA A 53 17.03 24.13 32.45
N ARG A 54 18.33 24.13 32.72
CA ARG A 54 18.97 24.76 33.91
C ARG A 54 20.48 24.81 33.69
N GLY A 55 21.09 25.97 33.95
CA GLY A 55 22.55 26.08 34.17
C GLY A 55 23.32 26.90 33.15
N ARG A 56 23.19 28.23 33.25
CA ARG A 56 24.02 29.23 32.57
C ARG A 56 25.46 29.14 33.12
N ARG A 57 26.46 29.19 32.22
CA ARG A 57 27.89 29.47 32.43
C ARG A 57 28.81 28.28 32.77
N ARG A 58 29.47 27.73 31.74
CA ARG A 58 30.93 27.49 31.58
C ARG A 58 31.15 26.28 30.68
N GLY A 59 32.03 26.43 29.69
CA GLY A 59 32.46 25.31 28.83
C GLY A 59 32.45 25.59 27.33
N ARG A 60 32.80 26.81 26.90
CA ARG A 60 33.39 27.00 25.57
C ARG A 60 34.66 26.17 25.55
N LEU A 61 34.70 25.04 24.84
CA LEU A 61 35.90 24.35 24.30
C LEU A 61 35.63 22.90 23.81
N LEU A 62 34.47 22.60 23.21
CA LEU A 62 34.25 21.33 22.49
C LEU A 62 33.38 21.58 21.25
N ALA A 63 33.83 22.49 20.38
CA ALA A 63 33.17 22.81 19.12
C ALA A 63 34.20 22.72 17.99
N ALA A 64 34.70 21.51 17.72
CA ALA A 64 35.58 21.28 16.57
C ALA A 64 35.71 19.79 16.18
N PHE A 65 34.66 18.94 16.27
CA PHE A 65 34.73 17.57 15.69
C PHE A 65 33.37 16.97 15.24
N LEU A 66 32.32 17.78 15.07
CA LEU A 66 31.02 17.30 14.60
C LEU A 66 30.54 18.15 13.39
N ALA A 67 31.25 18.04 12.26
CA ALA A 67 30.86 18.77 11.05
C ALA A 67 31.04 17.99 9.74
N VAL A 68 31.21 16.67 9.75
CA VAL A 68 31.39 15.89 8.50
C VAL A 68 30.41 14.71 8.35
N GLY A 69 29.58 14.40 9.36
CA GLY A 69 28.77 13.18 9.37
C GLY A 69 27.27 13.32 9.08
N VAL A 70 26.80 14.32 8.33
CA VAL A 70 25.34 14.51 8.10
C VAL A 70 24.93 14.56 6.61
N ALA A 71 25.86 14.67 5.66
CA ALA A 71 25.47 14.89 4.27
C ALA A 71 25.15 13.61 3.45
N GLY A 72 25.44 12.40 3.94
CA GLY A 72 25.33 11.17 3.14
C GLY A 72 24.19 10.22 3.48
N GLY A 73 23.59 10.31 4.68
CA GLY A 73 22.61 9.33 5.16
C GLY A 73 21.17 9.65 4.80
N ALA A 74 20.86 10.92 4.51
CA ALA A 74 19.50 11.35 4.24
C ALA A 74 18.97 10.83 2.90
N SER A 75 19.82 10.70 1.87
CA SER A 75 19.39 10.28 0.53
C SER A 75 19.08 8.79 0.43
N ALA A 76 19.85 7.91 1.10
CA ALA A 76 19.56 6.48 1.09
C ALA A 76 18.35 6.13 1.97
N ALA A 77 18.23 6.74 3.15
CA ALA A 77 17.04 6.58 3.99
C ALA A 77 15.81 7.19 3.31
N ALA A 78 15.92 8.35 2.68
CA ALA A 78 14.82 8.93 1.92
C ALA A 78 14.47 8.10 0.69
N ALA A 79 15.43 7.52 -0.06
CA ALA A 79 15.13 6.68 -1.21
C ALA A 79 14.44 5.36 -0.80
N ILE A 80 14.97 4.67 0.21
CA ILE A 80 14.36 3.44 0.74
C ILE A 80 12.98 3.73 1.34
N TRP A 81 12.81 4.85 2.05
CA TRP A 81 11.53 5.28 2.60
C TRP A 81 10.56 5.72 1.49
N HIS A 82 11.04 6.43 0.47
CA HIS A 82 10.22 6.87 -0.67
C HIS A 82 9.75 5.70 -1.53
N GLU A 83 10.49 4.60 -1.55
CA GLU A 83 10.14 3.37 -2.29
C GLU A 83 9.13 2.51 -1.50
N THR A 84 9.23 2.43 -0.17
CA THR A 84 8.27 1.68 0.66
C THR A 84 6.95 2.40 0.97
N THR A 85 6.82 3.67 0.59
CA THR A 85 5.61 4.49 0.90
C THR A 85 4.83 4.91 -0.34
N ARG A 86 5.25 4.49 -1.55
CA ARG A 86 4.44 4.68 -2.74
C ARG A 86 3.41 3.55 -2.80
N PRO A 87 2.12 3.87 -2.97
CA PRO A 87 1.17 2.82 -3.26
C PRO A 87 1.51 2.26 -4.65
N ASP A 88 1.61 0.94 -4.70
CA ASP A 88 1.77 0.18 -5.94
C ASP A 88 0.46 0.20 -6.73
N HIS A 89 -0.68 0.32 -6.03
CA HIS A 89 -2.01 0.45 -6.60
C HIS A 89 -2.46 1.89 -6.67
N ARG A 90 -2.57 2.44 -7.89
CA ARG A 90 -2.81 3.89 -8.08
C ARG A 90 -4.18 4.28 -8.58
N LEU A 91 -5.02 3.30 -8.93
CA LEU A 91 -6.36 3.57 -9.49
C LEU A 91 -7.51 3.13 -8.60
N VAL A 92 -7.25 2.34 -7.55
CA VAL A 92 -8.28 1.87 -6.64
C VAL A 92 -7.91 2.27 -5.22
N VAL A 93 -8.90 2.81 -4.52
CA VAL A 93 -8.82 3.16 -3.10
C VAL A 93 -9.82 2.29 -2.36
N SER A 94 -9.38 1.70 -1.26
CA SER A 94 -10.22 0.93 -0.35
C SER A 94 -10.67 1.84 0.80
N CYS A 95 -11.96 2.12 0.87
CA CYS A 95 -12.59 2.94 1.90
C CYS A 95 -13.09 2.03 3.03
N TRP A 96 -12.64 2.23 4.27
CA TRP A 96 -12.94 1.32 5.37
C TRP A 96 -13.97 1.92 6.34
N SER A 97 -14.93 1.13 6.81
CA SER A 97 -15.88 1.54 7.85
C SER A 97 -15.20 1.86 9.18
N ASP A 98 -14.11 1.15 9.48
CA ASP A 98 -13.32 1.22 10.71
C ASP A 98 -11.93 0.56 10.49
N LEU A 99 -11.17 0.28 11.55
CA LEU A 99 -9.79 -0.25 11.43
C LEU A 99 -9.72 -1.77 11.25
N GLN A 100 -10.82 -2.48 11.50
CA GLN A 100 -11.04 -3.91 11.27
C GLN A 100 -12.38 -4.06 10.53
N PRO A 101 -12.47 -3.51 9.30
CA PRO A 101 -13.73 -3.16 8.69
C PRO A 101 -14.64 -4.38 8.57
N SER A 102 -15.85 -4.27 9.12
CA SER A 102 -16.93 -5.20 8.76
C SER A 102 -17.49 -4.94 7.35
N ALA A 103 -17.13 -3.79 6.76
CA ALA A 103 -17.45 -3.41 5.40
C ALA A 103 -16.35 -2.51 4.83
N PHE A 104 -15.98 -2.73 3.58
CA PHE A 104 -15.13 -1.82 2.82
C PHE A 104 -15.79 -1.50 1.48
N TRP A 105 -15.45 -0.35 0.91
CA TRP A 105 -15.96 0.10 -0.38
C TRP A 105 -14.77 0.39 -1.28
N GLU A 106 -14.80 -0.06 -2.52
CA GLU A 106 -13.77 0.29 -3.48
C GLU A 106 -14.22 1.48 -4.32
N ALA A 107 -13.34 2.46 -4.43
CA ALA A 107 -13.54 3.61 -5.30
C ALA A 107 -12.40 3.65 -6.32
N ARG A 108 -12.76 3.96 -7.57
CA ARG A 108 -11.75 4.39 -8.54
C ARG A 108 -11.27 5.79 -8.14
N ILE A 109 -9.97 6.02 -8.21
CA ILE A 109 -9.37 7.35 -8.07
C ILE A 109 -8.91 7.84 -9.44
N GLU A 110 -9.35 9.04 -9.84
CA GLU A 110 -8.90 9.66 -11.08
C GLU A 110 -7.61 10.48 -10.87
N PRO A 111 -6.87 10.80 -11.94
CA PRO A 111 -5.74 11.72 -11.85
C PRO A 111 -6.12 13.04 -11.18
N ASN A 112 -5.33 13.44 -10.18
CA ASN A 112 -5.52 14.64 -9.34
C ASN A 112 -6.63 14.56 -8.27
N ASP A 113 -7.36 13.45 -8.18
CA ASP A 113 -8.32 13.26 -7.09
C ASP A 113 -7.60 12.99 -5.77
N SER A 114 -8.20 13.47 -4.68
CA SER A 114 -7.81 13.09 -3.33
C SER A 114 -8.37 11.71 -3.01
N PRO A 115 -7.57 10.75 -2.50
CA PRO A 115 -8.10 9.46 -2.05
C PRO A 115 -9.21 9.59 -1.01
N ILE A 116 -9.12 10.61 -0.15
CA ILE A 116 -10.12 10.90 0.87
C ILE A 116 -11.45 11.30 0.23
N ASP A 117 -11.41 12.08 -0.85
CA ASP A 117 -12.61 12.57 -1.54
C ASP A 117 -13.28 11.43 -2.32
N ALA A 118 -12.49 10.55 -2.95
CA ALA A 118 -12.99 9.34 -3.63
C ALA A 118 -13.77 8.42 -2.68
N CYS A 119 -13.45 8.45 -1.39
CA CYS A 119 -14.13 7.67 -0.36
C CYS A 119 -15.36 8.33 0.26
N GLY A 120 -15.76 9.53 -0.18
CA GLY A 120 -16.89 10.26 0.44
C GLY A 120 -18.25 9.59 0.26
N GLU A 121 -18.48 8.93 -0.88
CA GLU A 121 -19.78 8.35 -1.25
C GLU A 121 -20.34 7.35 -0.21
N PRO A 122 -19.62 6.27 0.18
CA PRO A 122 -20.15 5.27 1.11
C PRO A 122 -20.50 5.81 2.50
N TRP A 123 -19.93 6.96 2.91
CA TRP A 123 -20.29 7.64 4.16
C TRP A 123 -21.58 8.45 4.05
N THR A 124 -21.94 8.89 2.86
CA THR A 124 -23.08 9.79 2.62
C THR A 124 -24.32 9.06 2.12
N ASN A 125 -24.16 7.95 1.40
CA ASN A 125 -25.26 7.13 0.90
C ASN A 125 -25.81 6.15 1.95
N GLY A 126 -25.22 6.12 3.16
CA GLY A 126 -25.64 5.28 4.28
C GLY A 126 -25.05 3.87 4.27
N TYR A 127 -24.12 3.53 3.36
CA TYR A 127 -23.51 2.21 3.30
C TYR A 127 -22.79 1.83 4.59
N PHE A 128 -22.03 2.76 5.18
CA PHE A 128 -21.37 2.53 6.47
C PHE A 128 -22.29 2.75 7.70
N ASP A 129 -23.60 2.94 7.50
CA ASP A 129 -24.58 3.22 8.57
C ASP A 129 -24.15 4.36 9.51
N THR A 130 -23.66 5.46 8.92
CA THR A 130 -23.20 6.65 9.63
C THR A 130 -23.89 7.91 9.11
N SER A 131 -23.80 9.00 9.87
CA SER A 131 -24.35 10.31 9.49
C SER A 131 -23.41 11.15 8.60
N GLY A 132 -22.41 10.53 7.96
CA GLY A 132 -21.36 11.20 7.19
C GLY A 132 -19.95 10.81 7.66
N PRO A 133 -18.91 11.20 6.90
CA PRO A 133 -17.56 10.74 7.16
C PRO A 133 -17.01 11.33 8.47
N PRO A 134 -16.37 10.52 9.32
CA PRO A 134 -15.50 11.04 10.37
C PRO A 134 -14.30 11.79 9.72
N PRO A 135 -13.40 12.40 10.50
CA PRO A 135 -12.06 12.66 9.99
C PRO A 135 -11.50 11.40 9.33
N LEU A 136 -10.89 11.52 8.16
CA LEU A 136 -10.35 10.41 7.39
C LEU A 136 -8.84 10.59 7.20
N ALA A 137 -8.12 9.48 7.18
CA ALA A 137 -6.70 9.41 6.88
C ALA A 137 -6.46 8.49 5.69
N ALA A 138 -5.61 8.91 4.76
CA ALA A 138 -5.13 8.07 3.68
C ALA A 138 -3.85 7.34 4.12
N CYS A 139 -3.89 6.02 4.04
CA CYS A 139 -2.82 5.11 4.39
C CYS A 139 -2.47 4.21 3.20
N VAL A 140 -1.37 3.49 3.31
CA VAL A 140 -0.90 2.47 2.36
C VAL A 140 -0.76 1.16 3.14
N THR A 141 -1.39 0.10 2.64
CA THR A 141 -1.25 -1.26 3.18
C THR A 141 0.13 -1.83 2.84
N ASP A 142 0.52 -2.93 3.50
CA ASP A 142 1.76 -3.65 3.15
C ASP A 142 1.74 -4.21 1.71
N SER A 143 0.55 -4.37 1.14
CA SER A 143 0.31 -4.76 -0.25
C SER A 143 0.29 -3.59 -1.23
N GLY A 144 0.58 -2.36 -0.78
CA GLY A 144 0.65 -1.18 -1.66
C GLY A 144 -0.71 -0.60 -2.04
N ILE A 145 -1.82 -1.03 -1.41
CA ILE A 145 -3.18 -0.51 -1.65
C ILE A 145 -3.37 0.78 -0.85
N ILE A 146 -4.00 1.78 -1.46
CA ILE A 146 -4.42 2.98 -0.74
C ILE A 146 -5.66 2.66 0.08
N ALA A 147 -5.54 2.72 1.41
CA ALA A 147 -6.64 2.53 2.34
C ALA A 147 -7.03 3.86 2.98
N VAL A 148 -8.30 4.24 2.91
CA VAL A 148 -8.84 5.42 3.59
C VAL A 148 -9.61 4.96 4.82
N VAL A 149 -9.11 5.37 5.98
CA VAL A 149 -9.59 4.88 7.28
C VAL A 149 -10.07 6.03 8.17
N PRO A 150 -11.00 5.78 9.11
CA PRO A 150 -11.40 6.76 10.11
C PRO A 150 -10.26 7.20 11.04
N GLY A 151 -10.13 8.50 11.26
CA GLY A 151 -9.21 9.12 12.21
C GLY A 151 -8.28 10.14 11.57
N ASP A 152 -7.05 10.21 12.08
CA ASP A 152 -6.01 11.10 11.58
C ASP A 152 -4.78 10.30 11.11
N GLN A 153 -3.72 10.97 10.65
CA GLN A 153 -2.53 10.29 10.14
C GLN A 153 -1.87 9.35 11.18
N SER A 154 -2.07 9.56 12.48
CA SER A 154 -1.54 8.66 13.51
C SER A 154 -2.27 7.31 13.55
N THR A 155 -3.48 7.25 12.99
CA THR A 155 -4.25 6.02 12.80
C THR A 155 -3.49 5.04 11.93
N CYS A 156 -2.87 5.49 10.82
CA CYS A 156 -2.16 4.58 9.92
C CYS A 156 -1.14 3.73 10.70
N ALA A 157 -0.23 4.39 11.43
CA ALA A 157 0.81 3.72 12.21
C ALA A 157 0.22 2.83 13.32
N THR A 158 -0.88 3.24 13.94
CA THR A 158 -1.54 2.47 15.01
C THR A 158 -2.19 1.19 14.48
N SER A 159 -2.65 1.21 13.23
CA SER A 159 -3.24 0.07 12.52
C SER A 159 -2.21 -0.78 11.77
N GLY A 160 -0.92 -0.51 11.93
CA GLY A 160 0.14 -1.19 11.18
C GLY A 160 0.19 -0.82 9.70
N LEU A 161 -0.49 0.26 9.30
CA LEU A 161 -0.46 0.82 7.95
C LEU A 161 0.59 1.93 7.86
N THR A 162 0.99 2.23 6.64
CA THR A 162 1.92 3.32 6.36
C THR A 162 1.14 4.59 6.01
N VAL A 163 1.58 5.77 6.45
CA VAL A 163 0.93 7.04 6.06
C VAL A 163 1.18 7.32 4.58
N LEU A 164 0.12 7.62 3.80
CA LEU A 164 0.29 8.02 2.41
C LEU A 164 1.05 9.36 2.35
N GLN A 165 2.13 9.42 1.57
CA GLN A 165 2.95 10.63 1.52
C GLN A 165 2.18 11.80 0.86
N PRO A 166 2.35 13.03 1.38
CA PRO A 166 1.87 14.22 0.69
C PRO A 166 2.47 14.33 -0.71
N GLY A 167 1.64 14.71 -1.70
CA GLY A 167 2.09 14.83 -3.09
C GLY A 167 2.09 13.52 -3.88
N PHE A 168 1.43 12.48 -3.37
CA PHE A 168 1.00 11.37 -4.22
C PHE A 168 0.05 11.91 -5.30
N GLU A 169 0.42 11.69 -6.57
CA GLU A 169 -0.44 11.93 -7.72
C GLU A 169 -0.69 10.59 -8.40
N PRO A 170 -1.95 10.13 -8.49
CA PRO A 170 -2.28 9.02 -9.37
C PRO A 170 -1.95 9.44 -10.80
N ASP A 171 -0.97 8.79 -11.41
CA ASP A 171 -0.46 9.13 -12.75
C ASP A 171 -1.30 8.50 -13.88
N GLY A 172 -2.41 7.84 -13.52
CA GLY A 172 -3.30 7.15 -14.44
C GLY A 172 -2.69 5.89 -15.06
N THR A 173 -1.43 5.57 -14.75
CA THR A 173 -0.77 4.38 -15.28
C THR A 173 -1.02 3.20 -14.37
N ILE A 174 -1.38 2.07 -14.97
CA ILE A 174 -1.57 0.81 -14.28
C ILE A 174 -0.32 -0.02 -14.56
N PRO A 175 0.53 -0.27 -13.55
CA PRO A 175 1.64 -1.20 -13.67
C PRO A 175 1.16 -2.57 -14.17
N ASP A 176 1.96 -3.26 -15.00
CA ASP A 176 1.59 -4.58 -15.53
C ASP A 176 1.37 -5.63 -14.42
N ASP A 177 1.94 -5.40 -13.23
CA ASP A 177 1.74 -6.16 -12.01
C ASP A 177 0.39 -5.92 -11.31
N GLU A 178 -0.38 -4.91 -11.73
CA GLU A 178 -1.77 -4.66 -11.30
C GLU A 178 -2.82 -5.38 -12.19
N ARG A 179 -2.41 -6.31 -13.04
CA ARG A 179 -3.28 -6.98 -14.03
C ARG A 179 -4.58 -7.54 -13.45
N LEU A 180 -4.60 -8.04 -12.21
CA LEU A 180 -5.84 -8.52 -11.61
C LEU A 180 -6.84 -7.40 -11.33
N HIS A 181 -6.39 -6.21 -10.93
CA HIS A 181 -7.27 -5.05 -10.76
C HIS A 181 -7.89 -4.63 -12.11
N GLN A 182 -7.13 -4.71 -13.21
CA GLN A 182 -7.66 -4.44 -14.56
C GLN A 182 -8.72 -5.44 -15.01
N LEU A 183 -8.57 -6.71 -14.63
CA LEU A 183 -9.45 -7.78 -15.07
C LEU A 183 -10.67 -7.99 -14.16
N LEU A 184 -10.58 -7.57 -12.90
CA LEU A 184 -11.59 -7.82 -11.88
C LEU A 184 -12.15 -6.51 -11.27
N ALA A 185 -11.33 -5.79 -10.50
CA ALA A 185 -11.78 -4.63 -9.73
C ALA A 185 -12.36 -3.52 -10.63
N ILE A 186 -11.63 -3.14 -11.68
CA ILE A 186 -12.03 -2.08 -12.61
C ILE A 186 -13.36 -2.40 -13.32
N PRO A 187 -13.55 -3.58 -13.95
CA PRO A 187 -14.82 -3.93 -14.58
C PRO A 187 -15.99 -3.93 -13.60
N LEU A 188 -15.81 -4.44 -12.38
CA LEU A 188 -16.84 -4.52 -11.36
C LEU A 188 -17.14 -3.16 -10.70
N LEU A 189 -16.19 -2.22 -10.72
CA LEU A 189 -16.42 -0.82 -10.37
C LEU A 189 -17.26 -0.10 -11.42
N GLU A 190 -17.05 -0.40 -12.70
CA GLU A 190 -17.74 0.27 -13.82
C GLU A 190 -19.11 -0.34 -14.13
N THR A 191 -19.28 -1.64 -13.86
CA THR A 191 -20.49 -2.40 -14.17
C THR A 191 -20.97 -3.15 -12.94
N CYS A 192 -22.18 -2.83 -12.49
CA CYS A 192 -22.87 -3.60 -11.47
C CYS A 192 -23.10 -5.03 -11.96
N ALA A 193 -22.46 -5.99 -11.31
CA ALA A 193 -22.67 -7.42 -11.51
C ALA A 193 -23.27 -8.04 -10.25
N ASP A 194 -24.25 -8.92 -10.41
CA ASP A 194 -24.81 -9.67 -9.29
C ASP A 194 -23.82 -10.74 -8.78
N GLU A 195 -24.20 -11.49 -7.75
CA GLU A 195 -23.34 -12.53 -7.16
C GLU A 195 -22.88 -13.56 -8.20
N HIS A 196 -23.79 -14.01 -9.07
CA HIS A 196 -23.48 -15.04 -10.06
C HIS A 196 -22.50 -14.52 -11.10
N ASP A 197 -22.74 -13.32 -11.63
CA ASP A 197 -21.91 -12.70 -12.64
C ASP A 197 -20.53 -12.30 -12.07
N THR A 198 -20.49 -11.84 -10.81
CA THR A 198 -19.24 -11.51 -10.10
C THR A 198 -18.35 -12.75 -9.97
N VAL A 199 -18.90 -13.85 -9.44
CA VAL A 199 -18.14 -15.10 -9.28
C VAL A 199 -17.73 -15.67 -10.63
N SER A 200 -18.60 -15.64 -11.63
CA SER A 200 -18.29 -16.13 -12.99
C SER A 200 -17.15 -15.35 -13.64
N LEU A 201 -17.08 -14.03 -13.42
CA LEU A 201 -15.97 -13.20 -13.88
C LEU A 201 -14.66 -13.60 -13.17
N ILE A 202 -14.69 -13.78 -11.85
CA ILE A 202 -13.52 -14.19 -11.07
C ILE A 202 -13.00 -15.55 -11.55
N ASP A 203 -13.88 -16.55 -11.68
CA ASP A 203 -13.53 -17.88 -12.16
C ASP A 203 -12.92 -17.84 -13.57
N THR A 204 -13.48 -17.02 -14.46
CA THR A 204 -12.95 -16.84 -15.83
C THR A 204 -11.54 -16.27 -15.78
N VAL A 205 -11.32 -15.21 -15.01
CA VAL A 205 -10.00 -14.58 -14.89
C VAL A 205 -9.00 -15.52 -14.22
N PHE A 206 -9.39 -16.24 -13.18
CA PHE A 206 -8.51 -17.21 -12.50
C PHE A 206 -8.06 -18.31 -13.46
N ASN A 207 -8.97 -18.85 -14.26
CA ASN A 207 -8.64 -19.86 -15.26
C ASN A 207 -7.73 -19.30 -16.36
N ASP A 208 -8.06 -18.13 -16.91
CA ASP A 208 -7.30 -17.50 -18.00
C ASP A 208 -5.90 -17.06 -17.55
N GLN A 209 -5.74 -16.69 -16.28
CA GLN A 209 -4.45 -16.27 -15.70
C GLN A 209 -3.69 -17.42 -15.02
N GLY A 210 -4.27 -18.63 -14.94
CA GLY A 210 -3.64 -19.79 -14.31
C GLY A 210 -3.48 -19.67 -12.79
N LEU A 211 -4.39 -18.96 -12.12
CA LEU A 211 -4.37 -18.65 -10.68
C LEU A 211 -5.07 -19.74 -9.86
N THR A 212 -4.60 -20.98 -9.96
CA THR A 212 -5.29 -22.15 -9.38
C THR A 212 -5.20 -22.28 -7.86
N ASP A 213 -4.33 -21.50 -7.22
CA ASP A 213 -4.06 -21.50 -5.78
C ASP A 213 -4.60 -20.25 -5.06
N TRP A 214 -5.41 -19.46 -5.74
CA TRP A 214 -6.09 -18.29 -5.18
C TRP A 214 -7.44 -18.67 -4.58
N THR A 215 -7.83 -17.95 -3.54
CA THR A 215 -9.10 -18.14 -2.84
C THR A 215 -10.04 -16.95 -3.07
N VAL A 216 -11.34 -17.23 -3.01
CA VAL A 216 -12.40 -16.22 -3.05
C VAL A 216 -13.15 -16.27 -1.72
N ASP A 217 -13.22 -15.15 -1.04
CA ASP A 217 -13.92 -15.00 0.24
C ASP A 217 -14.89 -13.82 0.20
N TYR A 218 -15.84 -13.79 1.13
CA TYR A 218 -16.87 -12.76 1.22
C TYR A 218 -16.68 -11.96 2.51
N ILE A 219 -16.67 -10.63 2.39
CA ILE A 219 -16.72 -9.76 3.57
C ILE A 219 -18.16 -9.57 4.04
N ALA A 220 -19.12 -9.58 3.12
CA ALA A 220 -20.54 -9.63 3.43
C ALA A 220 -21.30 -10.48 2.40
N GLN A 221 -22.54 -10.84 2.73
CA GLN A 221 -23.43 -11.58 1.83
C GLN A 221 -24.24 -10.60 0.96
N PHE A 222 -24.54 -11.00 -0.28
CA PHE A 222 -25.45 -10.28 -1.15
C PHE A 222 -26.87 -10.29 -0.56
N ASP A 223 -27.62 -9.21 -0.79
CA ASP A 223 -29.02 -9.10 -0.37
C ASP A 223 -29.80 -8.15 -1.30
N GLU A 224 -31.08 -7.91 -0.99
CA GLU A 224 -31.97 -7.06 -1.80
C GLU A 224 -31.50 -5.60 -1.91
N LEU A 225 -30.67 -5.13 -0.98
CA LEU A 225 -30.14 -3.77 -0.95
C LEU A 225 -28.72 -3.69 -1.50
N ARG A 226 -27.93 -4.78 -1.40
CA ARG A 226 -26.53 -4.88 -1.82
C ARG A 226 -26.40 -5.90 -2.94
N VAL A 227 -26.66 -5.42 -4.15
CA VAL A 227 -26.84 -6.25 -5.35
C VAL A 227 -25.63 -6.24 -6.29
N CYS A 228 -24.67 -5.31 -6.14
CA CYS A 228 -23.48 -5.27 -6.98
C CYS A 228 -22.25 -5.80 -6.24
N GLY A 229 -21.47 -6.67 -6.86
CA GLY A 229 -20.20 -7.12 -6.33
C GLY A 229 -19.05 -6.17 -6.67
N GLN A 230 -18.28 -5.78 -5.65
CA GLN A 230 -16.93 -5.23 -5.80
C GLN A 230 -15.90 -6.21 -5.25
N VAL A 231 -14.62 -6.05 -5.59
CA VAL A 231 -13.58 -7.01 -5.22
C VAL A 231 -12.28 -6.37 -4.78
N SER A 232 -11.84 -6.65 -3.55
CA SER A 232 -10.49 -6.33 -3.10
C SER A 232 -9.54 -7.50 -3.33
N ILE A 233 -8.35 -7.19 -3.83
CA ILE A 233 -7.35 -8.18 -4.22
C ILE A 233 -6.17 -8.09 -3.27
N ASP A 234 -5.91 -9.14 -2.50
CA ASP A 234 -4.68 -9.28 -1.70
C ASP A 234 -3.77 -10.32 -2.33
N ALA A 235 -2.80 -9.85 -3.11
CA ALA A 235 -1.83 -10.72 -3.77
C ALA A 235 -0.87 -11.44 -2.82
N SER A 236 -0.69 -10.92 -1.60
CA SER A 236 0.21 -11.52 -0.61
C SER A 236 -0.40 -12.77 0.02
N SER A 237 -1.70 -12.72 0.34
CA SER A 237 -2.48 -13.86 0.82
C SER A 237 -3.10 -14.70 -0.29
N ARG A 238 -3.09 -14.20 -1.54
CA ARG A 238 -3.71 -14.79 -2.73
C ARG A 238 -5.23 -14.92 -2.59
N THR A 239 -5.85 -13.92 -1.99
CA THR A 239 -7.29 -13.88 -1.75
C THR A 239 -7.94 -12.75 -2.52
N VAL A 240 -9.07 -13.04 -3.17
CA VAL A 240 -10.02 -12.03 -3.67
C VAL A 240 -11.20 -11.97 -2.71
N TRP A 241 -11.45 -10.79 -2.16
CA TRP A 241 -12.54 -10.53 -1.24
C TRP A 241 -13.69 -9.86 -1.98
N ILE A 242 -14.83 -10.54 -2.05
CA ILE A 242 -16.06 -9.99 -2.63
C ILE A 242 -16.78 -9.15 -1.56
N THR A 243 -17.15 -7.94 -1.95
CA THR A 243 -18.00 -7.06 -1.16
C THR A 243 -19.24 -6.65 -1.93
N PRO A 244 -20.42 -7.10 -1.48
CA PRO A 244 -21.69 -6.60 -1.96
C PRO A 244 -21.89 -5.15 -1.55
N ILE A 245 -22.22 -4.31 -2.52
CA ILE A 245 -22.54 -2.90 -2.35
C ILE A 245 -23.92 -2.58 -2.93
N PRO A 246 -24.56 -1.47 -2.48
CA PRO A 246 -25.78 -0.99 -3.10
C PRO A 246 -25.67 -0.81 -4.61
N GLY A 247 -26.77 -1.11 -5.29
CA GLY A 247 -26.90 -0.82 -6.71
C GLY A 247 -26.84 0.67 -7.00
N PRO A 248 -26.47 1.07 -8.23
CA PRO A 248 -26.60 2.45 -8.65
C PRO A 248 -28.05 2.91 -8.41
N PRO A 249 -28.27 4.18 -8.02
CA PRO A 249 -29.61 4.67 -7.76
C PRO A 249 -30.50 4.43 -9.00
N GLN A 250 -31.59 3.69 -8.82
CA GLN A 250 -32.54 3.46 -9.89
C GLN A 250 -33.23 4.79 -10.21
N SER A 251 -32.93 5.35 -11.38
CA SER A 251 -33.54 6.57 -11.92
C SER A 251 -34.99 6.38 -12.31
#